data_AF-A0A531KA11-F1
#
_entry.id   AF-A0A531KA11-F1
#
_cell.length_a   1.000
_cell.length_b   1.000
_cell.length_c   1.000
_cell.angle_alpha   90.00
_cell.angle_beta   90.00
_cell.angle_gamma   90.00
#
_symmetry.space_group_name_H-M   'P 1'
#
loop_
_entity.id
_entity.type
_entity.pdbx_description
1 polymer ?
#
loop_
_entity_poly.entity_id
_entity_poly.type
_entity_poly.pdbx_seq_one_letter_code
_entity_poly.pdbx_strand_id
1 'polypeptide(L)' 'MAINADAQELAALRSLSASIGRDPHLTQAAGGNTSLKAGDTLWIKASGTWLKDAL' A
#
# COMPACT_ATOMS: atom_id res chain seq x y z
N MET A 1 6.28 -20.86 1.66
CA MET A 1 5.76 -21.28 0.34
C MET A 1 4.42 -20.59 0.13
N ALA A 2 4.43 -19.38 -0.47
CA ALA A 2 3.25 -18.63 -0.95
C ALA A 2 3.65 -17.48 -1.92
N ILE A 3 4.84 -17.56 -2.55
CA ILE A 3 5.48 -16.40 -3.20
C ILE A 3 4.65 -15.70 -4.28
N ASN A 4 3.75 -16.43 -4.96
CA ASN A 4 3.00 -15.90 -6.09
C ASN A 4 1.68 -15.25 -5.68
N ALA A 5 1.01 -15.78 -4.64
CA ALA A 5 -0.18 -15.16 -4.07
C ALA A 5 0.19 -13.86 -3.36
N ASP A 6 1.27 -13.88 -2.56
CA ASP A 6 1.77 -12.69 -1.86
C ASP A 6 2.16 -11.57 -2.85
N ALA A 7 2.77 -11.92 -3.99
CA ALA A 7 3.13 -10.94 -5.02
C ALA A 7 1.89 -10.27 -5.66
N GLN A 8 0.84 -11.04 -5.92
CA GLN A 8 -0.42 -10.52 -6.45
C GLN A 8 -1.14 -9.63 -5.43
N GLU A 9 -1.15 -10.03 -4.16
CA GLU A 9 -1.71 -9.21 -3.08
C GLU A 9 -0.91 -7.92 -2.87
N LEU A 10 0.41 -7.95 -3.02
CA LEU A 10 1.24 -6.75 -2.93
C LEU A 10 0.97 -5.80 -4.12
N ALA A 11 0.74 -6.32 -5.32
CA ALA A 11 0.30 -5.52 -6.47
C ALA A 11 -1.09 -4.93 -6.27
N ALA A 12 -2.01 -5.68 -5.67
CA ALA A 12 -3.34 -5.18 -5.30
C ALA A 12 -3.25 -4.08 -4.23
N LEU A 13 -2.39 -4.25 -3.21
CA LEU A 13 -2.14 -3.24 -2.19
C LEU A 13 -1.63 -1.94 -2.83
N ARG A 14 -0.63 -2.00 -3.72
CA ARG A 14 -0.12 -0.82 -4.45
C ARG A 14 -1.22 -0.09 -5.21
N SER A 15 -2.06 -0.84 -5.92
CA SER A 15 -3.19 -0.28 -6.67
C SER A 15 -4.20 0.43 -5.76
N LEU A 16 -4.53 -0.18 -4.63
CA LEU A 16 -5.41 0.40 -3.61
C LEU A 16 -4.79 1.65 -2.96
N SER A 17 -3.51 1.60 -2.59
CA SER A 17 -2.77 2.74 -2.07
C SER A 17 -2.81 3.91 -3.04
N ALA A 18 -2.52 3.65 -4.33
CA ALA A 18 -2.55 4.69 -5.36
C ALA A 18 -3.95 5.27 -5.56
N SER A 19 -5.01 4.44 -5.52
CA SER A 19 -6.39 4.95 -5.65
C SER A 19 -6.81 5.82 -4.47
N ILE A 20 -6.52 5.39 -3.24
CA ILE A 20 -6.81 6.15 -2.02
C ILE A 20 -5.99 7.45 -2.00
N GLY A 21 -4.71 7.37 -2.36
CA GLY A 21 -3.80 8.52 -2.35
C GLY A 21 -4.16 9.62 -3.34
N ARG A 22 -4.91 9.30 -4.41
CA ARG A 22 -5.38 10.28 -5.39
C ARG A 22 -6.61 11.05 -4.92
N ASP A 23 -7.29 10.59 -3.88
CA ASP A 23 -8.41 11.31 -3.29
C ASP A 23 -7.93 12.20 -2.12
N PRO A 24 -7.88 13.54 -2.32
CA PRO A 24 -7.44 14.48 -1.28
C PRO A 24 -8.40 14.56 -0.07
N HIS A 25 -9.62 14.04 -0.19
CA HIS A 25 -10.55 13.93 0.93
C HIS A 25 -10.28 12.70 1.81
N LEU A 26 -9.56 11.70 1.30
CA LEU A 26 -9.14 10.53 2.07
C LEU A 26 -7.76 10.72 2.69
N THR A 27 -6.80 11.26 1.93
CA THR A 27 -5.42 11.42 2.39
C THR A 27 -4.82 12.72 1.86
N GLN A 28 -3.96 13.36 2.65
CA GLN A 28 -3.31 14.61 2.28
C GLN A 28 -1.80 14.50 2.50
N ALA A 29 -1.02 14.99 1.53
CA ALA A 29 0.43 14.87 1.51
C ALA A 29 0.90 13.42 1.80
N ALA A 30 1.87 13.24 2.70
CA ALA A 30 2.38 11.93 3.10
C ALA A 30 1.51 11.22 4.18
N GLY A 31 0.34 11.77 4.50
CA GLY A 31 -0.60 11.20 5.46
C GLY A 31 -1.30 9.94 4.94
N GLY A 32 -1.95 9.21 5.85
CA GLY A 32 -2.57 7.91 5.57
C GLY A 32 -1.57 6.75 5.57
N ASN A 33 -2.06 5.54 5.78
CA ASN A 33 -1.26 4.31 5.77
C ASN A 33 -2.06 3.17 5.14
N THR A 34 -1.35 2.23 4.52
CA THR A 34 -1.89 0.96 4.04
C THR A 34 -0.91 -0.13 4.43
N SER A 35 -1.43 -1.34 4.70
CA SER A 35 -0.62 -2.49 5.07
C SER A 35 -1.21 -3.79 4.51
N LEU A 36 -0.34 -4.80 4.35
CA LEU A 36 -0.70 -6.16 3.95
C LEU A 36 0.04 -7.15 4.84
N LYS A 37 -0.71 -8.09 5.42
CA LYS A 37 -0.14 -9.24 6.12
C LYS A 37 0.03 -10.40 5.13
N ALA A 38 1.27 -10.75 4.83
CA ALA A 38 1.64 -11.88 3.97
C ALA A 38 2.42 -12.91 4.82
N GLY A 39 1.75 -13.98 5.22
CA GLY A 39 2.27 -14.94 6.20
C GLY A 39 2.65 -14.26 7.52
N ASP A 40 3.93 -14.36 7.88
CA ASP A 40 4.51 -13.76 9.10
C ASP A 40 5.04 -12.33 8.89
N THR A 41 4.94 -11.79 7.67
CA THR A 41 5.42 -10.44 7.33
C THR A 41 4.25 -9.46 7.26
N LEU A 42 4.41 -8.27 7.84
CA LEU A 42 3.50 -7.14 7.68
C LEU A 42 4.18 -6.05 6.85
N TRP A 43 3.73 -5.86 5.62
CA TRP A 43 4.14 -4.76 4.76
C TRP A 43 3.38 -3.50 5.14
N ILE A 44 4.06 -2.37 5.25
CA ILE A 44 3.47 -1.08 5.62
C ILE A 44 4.06 -0.02 4.69
N LYS A 45 3.23 0.98 4.31
CA LYS A 45 3.72 2.19 3.63
C LYS A 45 4.92 2.77 4.37
N ALA A 46 6.00 3.07 3.64
CA ALA A 46 7.17 3.73 4.23
C ALA A 46 6.84 5.13 4.76
N SER A 47 7.55 5.55 5.81
CA SER A 47 7.39 6.90 6.40
C SER A 47 7.73 8.00 5.39
N GLY A 48 6.94 9.07 5.36
CA GLY A 48 7.16 10.23 4.49
C GLY A 48 6.83 10.05 3.01
N THR A 49 6.50 8.83 2.55
CA THR A 49 6.07 8.59 1.16
C THR A 49 4.58 8.86 0.97
N TRP A 50 4.17 9.12 -0.26
CA TRP A 50 2.77 9.41 -0.59
C TRP A 50 2.09 8.16 -1.10
N LEU A 51 0.84 7.93 -0.67
CA LEU A 51 0.05 6.77 -1.13
C LEU A 51 -0.22 6.83 -2.65
N LYS A 52 -0.41 8.03 -3.21
CA LYS A 52 -0.66 8.22 -4.65
C LYS A 52 0.49 7.75 -5.54
N ASP A 53 1.70 7.75 -4.97
CA ASP A 53 2.97 7.42 -5.63
C ASP A 53 3.39 5.97 -5.30
N ALA A 54 2.43 5.11 -4.91
CA ALA A 54 2.66 3.69 -4.73
C ALA A 54 3.00 3.00 -6.06
N LEU A 55 4.26 3.16 -6.47
CA LEU A 55 5.25 2.09 -6.67
C LEU A 55 4.66 0.75 -6.89
#